data_AF-A0A943Y6J6-F1
#
_entry.id   AF-A0A943Y6J6-F1
#
_cell.length_a   1.000
_cell.length_b   1.000
_cell.length_c   1.000
_cell.angle_alpha   90.00
_cell.angle_beta   90.00
_cell.angle_gamma   90.00
#
_symmetry.space_group_name_H-M   'P 1'
#
loop_
_entity.id
_entity.type
_entity.pdbx_description
1 polymer ?
#
loop_
_entity_poly.entity_id
_entity_poly.type
_entity_poly.pdbx_seq_one_letter_code
_entity_poly.pdbx_strand_id
1 'polypeptide(L)'
;GSIYPDVSSAVTFENAKETSTLYVGSVWKEKGKVHLSVTNDSCRKRKLLVITDQGKYSYTIPACPKGGQTDISQTYADMPFDQKIVIPRKCKYIICYDNTFSGAAEQIRFVNWQRKKVYLSQKENKNLYSKKNENITSGKCGEKIRYTLSKAGVLTLRGKGETYSYHSNKKTPWHKYSDLIKIVKVEKGITGLGNQLFKECGAIQQVSLPKELQNIGDRTFYGAVFLKRVELQKKTKYNKSTSFSGKTIVIRK
;
A
#
# COMPACT_ATOMS: atom_id res chain seq x y z
N GLY A 1 -3.40 22.22 8.04
CA GLY A 1 -2.97 22.13 9.44
C GLY A 1 -1.59 21.50 9.48
N SER A 2 -0.58 22.28 9.87
CA SER A 2 0.82 21.84 9.95
C SER A 2 1.00 20.73 10.99
N ILE A 3 1.80 19.73 10.63
CA ILE A 3 2.08 18.52 11.41
C ILE A 3 3.39 18.76 12.18
N TYR A 4 3.38 18.62 13.50
CA TYR A 4 4.58 18.74 14.33
C TYR A 4 5.33 17.39 14.40
N PRO A 5 6.61 17.33 14.02
CA PRO A 5 7.44 16.16 14.23
C PRO A 5 8.12 16.28 15.58
N ASP A 6 7.63 15.56 16.59
CA ASP A 6 8.45 15.24 17.77
C ASP A 6 8.02 13.88 18.28
N VAL A 7 8.62 12.86 17.68
CA VAL A 7 8.33 11.46 17.95
C VAL A 7 9.59 10.77 18.45
N SER A 8 9.40 9.89 19.44
CA SER A 8 10.40 8.97 19.98
C SER A 8 11.23 8.26 18.90
N SER A 9 12.50 8.00 19.21
CA SER A 9 13.47 7.24 18.40
C SER A 9 13.03 5.82 18.01
N ALA A 10 11.99 5.26 18.64
CA ALA A 10 11.45 3.94 18.33
C ALA A 10 10.28 3.94 17.31
N VAL A 11 9.76 5.12 16.93
CA VAL A 11 8.66 5.23 15.97
C VAL A 11 8.97 6.36 14.98
N THR A 12 9.35 6.01 13.75
CA THR A 12 9.46 6.97 12.66
C THR A 12 8.06 7.33 12.15
N PHE A 13 7.61 8.55 12.38
CA PHE A 13 6.47 9.12 11.66
C PHE A 13 7.04 9.84 10.45
N GLU A 14 7.14 9.14 9.33
CA GLU A 14 7.36 9.84 8.07
C GLU A 14 6.08 10.62 7.76
N ASN A 15 6.24 11.92 7.56
CA ASN A 15 5.24 12.86 7.04
C ASN A 15 4.34 12.18 6.02
N ALA A 16 3.01 12.41 6.13
CA ALA A 16 1.95 12.02 5.20
C ALA A 16 2.51 11.30 3.97
N LYS A 17 2.81 10.02 4.17
CA LYS A 17 3.31 9.19 3.10
C LYS A 17 2.05 8.96 2.27
N GLU A 18 2.01 9.48 1.05
CA GLU A 18 1.00 9.09 0.04
C GLU A 18 1.19 7.61 -0.21
N THR A 19 0.69 6.83 0.73
CA THR A 19 0.85 5.41 0.79
C THR A 19 -0.53 4.90 0.95
N SER A 20 -0.99 4.28 -0.11
CA SER A 20 -2.25 3.58 -0.21
C SER A 20 -3.42 4.42 -0.71
N THR A 21 -4.23 3.68 -1.43
CA THR A 21 -5.54 4.00 -1.95
C THR A 21 -6.58 4.31 -0.86
N LEU A 22 -6.23 4.33 0.44
CA LEU A 22 -7.08 4.85 1.51
C LEU A 22 -6.30 5.96 2.25
N TYR A 23 -6.81 7.19 2.23
CA TYR A 23 -6.15 8.31 2.90
C TYR A 23 -7.12 9.27 3.59
N VAL A 24 -6.61 9.99 4.59
CA VAL A 24 -7.32 11.07 5.29
C VAL A 24 -6.69 12.40 4.86
N GLY A 25 -7.35 13.10 3.94
CA GLY A 25 -6.84 14.33 3.33
C GLY A 25 -6.84 15.50 4.31
N SER A 26 -7.92 15.65 5.08
CA SER A 26 -8.07 16.75 6.03
C SER A 26 -8.72 16.29 7.34
N VAL A 27 -8.39 17.02 8.40
CA VAL A 27 -8.94 16.83 9.74
C VAL A 27 -9.10 18.21 10.37
N TRP A 28 -10.31 18.53 10.85
CA TRP A 28 -10.59 19.81 11.47
C TRP A 28 -11.57 19.70 12.63
N LYS A 29 -11.68 20.78 13.42
CA LYS A 29 -12.62 20.90 14.52
C LYS A 29 -13.66 21.94 14.18
N GLU A 30 -14.92 21.62 14.46
CA GLU A 30 -16.04 22.53 14.25
C GLU A 30 -17.12 22.23 15.30
N LYS A 31 -17.61 23.26 15.99
CA LYS A 31 -18.72 23.15 16.97
C LYS A 31 -18.56 21.98 17.97
N GLY A 32 -17.35 21.78 18.49
CA GLY A 32 -17.04 20.72 19.47
C GLY A 32 -16.92 19.31 18.89
N LYS A 33 -17.01 19.14 17.57
CA LYS A 33 -16.85 17.86 16.86
C LYS A 33 -15.52 17.82 16.11
N VAL A 34 -15.08 16.62 15.76
CA VAL A 34 -13.93 16.41 14.86
C VAL A 34 -14.44 15.87 13.54
N HIS A 35 -13.99 16.48 12.44
CA HIS A 35 -14.35 16.11 11.09
C HIS A 35 -13.13 15.59 10.35
N LEU A 36 -13.33 14.59 9.51
CA LEU A 36 -12.31 13.99 8.66
C LEU A 36 -12.84 13.96 7.22
N SER A 37 -11.99 14.32 6.26
CA SER A 37 -12.21 14.01 4.85
C SER A 37 -11.42 12.77 4.47
N VAL A 38 -12.12 11.74 4.01
CA VAL A 38 -11.55 10.41 3.78
C VAL A 38 -11.84 9.95 2.37
N THR A 39 -10.81 9.45 1.70
CA THR A 39 -10.91 8.96 0.32
C THR A 39 -10.49 7.50 0.25
N ASN A 40 -11.21 6.72 -0.56
CA ASN A 40 -10.81 5.38 -0.95
C ASN A 40 -10.77 5.20 -2.47
N ASP A 41 -9.57 5.22 -3.04
CA ASP A 41 -9.28 5.05 -4.47
C ASP A 41 -9.16 3.59 -4.90
N SER A 42 -9.34 2.64 -3.98
CA SER A 42 -9.25 1.22 -4.33
C SER A 42 -10.58 0.67 -4.81
N CYS A 43 -10.53 -0.35 -5.67
CA CYS A 43 -11.69 -1.15 -6.07
C CYS A 43 -12.21 -2.09 -4.95
N ARG A 44 -11.83 -1.86 -3.69
CA ARG A 44 -12.26 -2.67 -2.55
C ARG A 44 -12.76 -1.79 -1.43
N LYS A 45 -13.73 -2.32 -0.67
CA LYS A 45 -14.13 -1.69 0.60
C LYS A 45 -12.93 -1.72 1.55
N ARG A 46 -12.71 -0.61 2.25
CA ARG A 46 -11.65 -0.48 3.26
C ARG A 46 -12.25 -0.21 4.62
N LYS A 47 -11.51 -0.52 5.69
CA LYS A 47 -11.91 -0.20 7.06
C LYS A 47 -10.99 0.86 7.64
N LEU A 48 -11.56 1.99 8.03
CA LEU A 48 -10.86 3.05 8.76
C LEU A 48 -11.10 2.86 10.25
N LEU A 49 -10.02 2.72 11.02
CA LEU A 49 -10.05 2.76 12.48
C LEU A 49 -9.53 4.12 12.96
N VAL A 50 -10.31 4.84 13.77
CA VAL A 50 -9.89 6.09 14.40
C VAL A 50 -9.80 5.90 15.91
N ILE A 51 -8.63 6.16 16.47
CA ILE A 51 -8.35 6.10 17.91
C ILE A 51 -8.22 7.54 18.43
N THR A 52 -8.94 7.88 19.49
CA THR A 52 -8.92 9.19 20.14
C THR A 52 -8.75 9.03 21.65
N ASP A 53 -8.64 10.14 22.39
CA ASP A 53 -8.69 10.15 23.86
C ASP A 53 -10.10 9.82 24.40
N GLN A 54 -11.12 9.85 23.54
CA GLN A 54 -12.52 9.61 23.89
C GLN A 54 -13.00 8.20 23.54
N GLY A 55 -12.18 7.42 22.82
CA GLY A 55 -12.52 6.06 22.42
C GLY A 55 -12.05 5.70 21.00
N LYS A 56 -12.62 4.61 20.47
CA LYS A 56 -12.30 4.08 19.14
C LYS A 56 -13.54 4.07 18.26
N TYR A 57 -13.35 4.41 16.99
CA TYR A 57 -14.41 4.48 15.99
C TYR A 57 -13.98 3.70 14.76
N SER A 58 -14.86 2.87 14.20
CA SER A 58 -14.58 2.07 13.02
C SER A 58 -15.58 2.41 11.92
N TYR A 59 -15.07 2.67 10.72
CA TYR A 59 -15.88 3.04 9.56
C TYR A 59 -15.54 2.13 8.38
N THR A 60 -16.55 1.78 7.59
CA THR A 60 -16.35 1.08 6.31
C THR A 60 -16.44 2.11 5.20
N ILE A 61 -15.35 2.24 4.45
CA ILE A 61 -15.25 3.20 3.34
C ILE A 61 -15.55 2.42 2.05
N PRO A 62 -16.60 2.76 1.29
CA PRO A 62 -16.95 2.10 0.03
C PRO A 62 -15.79 2.09 -0.97
N ALA A 63 -15.78 1.08 -1.84
CA ALA A 63 -14.83 0.98 -2.94
C ALA A 63 -15.10 2.05 -4.00
N CYS A 64 -14.05 2.53 -4.66
CA CYS A 64 -14.18 3.24 -5.92
C CYS A 64 -14.52 2.22 -7.03
N PRO A 65 -15.63 2.36 -7.79
CA PRO A 65 -16.09 1.35 -8.76
C PRO A 65 -15.06 0.95 -9.83
N LYS A 66 -14.17 1.86 -10.26
CA LYS A 66 -13.11 1.60 -11.26
C LYS A 66 -11.67 1.87 -10.78
N GLY A 67 -11.48 2.19 -9.49
CA GLY A 67 -10.17 2.32 -8.82
C GLY A 67 -9.11 3.19 -9.48
N GLY A 68 -9.33 4.51 -9.47
CA GLY A 68 -8.35 5.49 -9.95
C GLY A 68 -8.10 5.49 -11.48
N GLN A 69 -8.78 4.65 -12.25
CA GLN A 69 -8.77 4.71 -13.70
C GLN A 69 -9.78 5.77 -14.18
N THR A 70 -9.27 6.90 -14.68
CA THR A 70 -10.08 7.94 -15.33
C THR A 70 -10.54 7.45 -16.70
N ASP A 71 -11.71 6.83 -16.74
CA ASP A 71 -12.48 6.68 -17.97
C ASP A 71 -13.37 7.93 -18.10
N ILE A 72 -13.36 8.57 -19.28
CA ILE A 72 -14.13 9.78 -19.62
C ILE A 72 -15.65 9.61 -19.43
N SER A 73 -16.12 8.39 -19.20
CA SER A 73 -17.51 8.07 -18.88
C SER A 73 -17.90 8.27 -17.40
N GLN A 74 -16.96 8.58 -16.49
CA GLN A 74 -17.23 8.64 -15.05
C GLN A 74 -17.51 10.07 -14.56
N THR A 75 -18.49 10.20 -13.68
CA THR A 75 -18.76 11.47 -13.00
C THR A 75 -18.08 11.50 -11.63
N TYR A 76 -17.76 12.70 -11.12
CA TYR A 76 -17.22 12.87 -9.75
C TYR A 76 -18.09 12.21 -8.67
N ALA A 77 -19.40 12.04 -8.92
CA ALA A 77 -20.35 11.41 -8.00
C ALA A 77 -20.14 9.90 -7.80
N ASP A 78 -19.50 9.23 -8.76
CA ASP A 78 -19.25 7.78 -8.72
C ASP A 78 -18.00 7.42 -7.89
N MET A 79 -17.23 8.43 -7.49
CA MET A 79 -15.97 8.28 -6.80
C MET A 79 -16.16 8.66 -5.33
N PRO A 80 -15.90 7.76 -4.36
CA PRO A 80 -16.11 8.02 -2.93
C PRO A 80 -15.00 8.91 -2.34
N PHE A 81 -14.71 10.01 -3.01
CA PHE A 81 -13.81 11.07 -2.58
C PHE A 81 -14.44 11.86 -1.45
N ASP A 82 -13.59 12.31 -0.53
CA ASP A 82 -13.96 13.27 0.51
C ASP A 82 -15.18 12.87 1.34
N GLN A 83 -15.28 11.58 1.67
CA GLN A 83 -16.28 11.11 2.61
C GLN A 83 -16.08 11.79 3.96
N LYS A 84 -17.09 12.57 4.33
CA LYS A 84 -17.11 13.32 5.59
C LYS A 84 -17.45 12.38 6.74
N ILE A 85 -16.46 12.09 7.56
CA ILE A 85 -16.64 11.38 8.84
C ILE A 85 -16.69 12.40 9.96
N VAL A 86 -17.65 12.21 10.87
CA VAL A 86 -17.83 13.08 12.04
C VAL A 86 -17.72 12.26 13.31
N ILE A 87 -16.79 12.66 14.17
CA ILE A 87 -16.70 12.18 15.55
C ILE A 87 -17.46 13.19 16.42
N PRO A 88 -18.56 12.79 17.08
CA PRO A 88 -19.47 13.71 17.75
C PRO A 88 -18.95 14.19 19.12
N ARG A 89 -17.64 14.16 19.33
CA ARG A 89 -16.98 14.53 20.58
C ARG A 89 -15.77 15.41 20.33
N LYS A 90 -15.45 16.23 21.33
CA LYS A 90 -14.20 17.00 21.36
C LYS A 90 -13.07 16.04 21.69
N CYS A 91 -12.13 15.87 20.77
CA CYS A 91 -10.94 15.03 20.98
C CYS A 91 -9.68 15.89 21.16
N LYS A 92 -8.74 15.40 21.97
CA LYS A 92 -7.40 15.96 22.15
C LYS A 92 -6.45 15.55 21.04
N TYR A 93 -6.64 14.33 20.52
CA TYR A 93 -5.91 13.80 19.37
C TYR A 93 -6.80 12.84 18.57
N ILE A 94 -6.40 12.56 17.33
CA ILE A 94 -6.88 11.41 16.57
C ILE A 94 -5.71 10.68 15.92
N ILE A 95 -5.79 9.36 15.87
CA ILE A 95 -4.89 8.51 15.10
C ILE A 95 -5.77 7.66 14.18
N CYS A 96 -5.52 7.74 12.88
CA CYS A 96 -6.26 7.02 11.85
C CYS A 96 -5.41 5.87 11.31
N TYR A 97 -6.01 4.69 11.22
CA TYR A 97 -5.41 3.50 10.66
C TYR A 97 -6.26 2.93 9.53
N ASP A 98 -5.63 2.44 8.47
CA ASP A 98 -6.22 1.40 7.64
C ASP A 98 -6.22 0.12 8.48
N ASN A 99 -7.40 -0.40 8.77
CA ASN A 99 -7.60 -1.65 9.48
C ASN A 99 -8.45 -2.63 8.66
N THR A 100 -8.34 -2.56 7.33
CA THR A 100 -9.03 -3.46 6.39
C THR A 100 -8.72 -4.92 6.70
N PHE A 101 -7.48 -5.19 7.10
CA PHE A 101 -7.09 -6.48 7.67
C PHE A 101 -6.81 -6.32 9.17
N SER A 102 -7.73 -6.83 9.99
CA SER A 102 -7.56 -6.82 11.45
C SER A 102 -6.24 -7.48 11.86
N GLY A 103 -5.49 -6.78 12.70
CA GLY A 103 -4.15 -7.17 13.14
C GLY A 103 -3.02 -6.81 12.16
N ALA A 104 -3.31 -6.13 11.06
CA ALA A 104 -2.31 -5.64 10.11
C ALA A 104 -2.56 -4.16 9.79
N ALA A 105 -2.78 -3.37 10.84
CA ALA A 105 -3.12 -1.97 10.68
C ALA A 105 -1.96 -1.19 10.06
N GLU A 106 -2.29 -0.17 9.26
CA GLU A 106 -1.34 0.80 8.74
C GLU A 106 -1.77 2.19 9.20
N GLN A 107 -0.86 2.95 9.81
CA GLN A 107 -1.20 4.30 10.24
C GLN A 107 -1.25 5.23 9.04
N ILE A 108 -2.38 5.92 8.87
CA ILE A 108 -2.63 6.84 7.75
C ILE A 108 -2.45 8.30 8.19
N ARG A 109 -2.93 8.64 9.39
CA ARG A 109 -2.96 10.04 9.85
C ARG A 109 -2.82 10.11 11.36
N PHE A 110 -2.12 11.15 11.83
CA PHE A 110 -2.10 11.54 13.23
C PHE A 110 -2.32 13.05 13.33
N VAL A 111 -3.23 13.47 14.19
CA VAL A 111 -3.44 14.88 14.51
C VAL A 111 -3.50 15.03 16.02
N ASN A 112 -2.67 15.93 16.53
CA ASN A 112 -2.55 16.19 17.95
C ASN A 112 -2.79 17.67 18.22
N TRP A 113 -3.84 17.98 18.99
CA TRP A 113 -4.15 19.36 19.38
C TRP A 113 -3.68 19.71 20.79
N GLN A 114 -3.03 18.75 21.47
CA GLN A 114 -2.36 18.99 22.75
C GLN A 114 -0.85 19.08 22.53
N ARG A 115 -0.16 19.93 23.29
CA ARG A 115 1.32 19.96 23.35
C ARG A 115 1.89 18.85 24.23
N LYS A 116 1.25 17.67 24.22
CA LYS A 116 1.61 16.50 25.03
C LYS A 116 1.72 15.27 24.14
N LYS A 117 2.70 14.41 24.44
CA LYS A 117 2.89 13.12 23.78
C LYS A 117 1.65 12.24 23.94
N VAL A 118 1.38 11.44 22.91
CA VAL A 118 0.28 10.48 22.88
C VAL A 118 0.90 9.09 22.79
N TYR A 119 0.44 8.18 23.64
CA TYR A 119 0.94 6.81 23.71
C TYR A 119 -0.24 5.86 23.54
N LEU A 120 -0.02 4.79 22.77
CA LEU A 120 -0.90 3.63 22.77
C LEU A 120 -0.45 2.65 23.85
N SER A 121 -1.39 1.97 24.50
CA SER A 121 -1.04 0.89 25.41
C SER A 121 -0.35 -0.26 24.65
N GLN A 122 0.50 -1.03 25.34
CA GLN A 122 1.17 -2.19 24.73
C GLN A 122 0.17 -3.18 24.12
N LYS A 123 -0.98 -3.41 24.78
CA LYS A 123 -2.05 -4.28 24.31
C LYS A 123 -2.65 -3.76 23.00
N GLU A 124 -2.91 -2.46 22.90
CA GLU A 124 -3.45 -1.86 21.68
C GLU A 124 -2.47 -1.93 20.53
N ASN A 125 -1.21 -1.59 20.79
CA ASN A 125 -0.14 -1.70 19.80
C ASN A 125 0.00 -3.14 19.31
N LYS A 126 0.02 -4.13 20.21
CA LYS A 126 0.06 -5.55 19.85
C LYS A 126 -1.14 -5.95 18.99
N ASN A 127 -2.35 -5.53 19.37
CA ASN A 127 -3.57 -5.87 18.63
C ASN A 127 -3.54 -5.30 17.21
N LEU A 128 -3.07 -4.06 17.01
CA LEU A 128 -2.98 -3.41 15.70
C LEU A 128 -2.09 -4.19 14.71
N TYR A 129 -1.02 -4.82 15.19
CA TYR A 129 0.01 -5.43 14.32
C TYR A 129 0.17 -6.95 14.46
N SER A 130 -0.67 -7.59 15.28
CA SER A 130 -0.62 -9.03 15.62
C SER A 130 -0.61 -10.01 14.44
N LYS A 131 -1.16 -9.62 13.30
CA LYS A 131 -1.40 -10.46 12.11
C LYS A 131 -0.75 -9.91 10.84
N LYS A 132 0.17 -8.94 10.95
CA LYS A 132 0.80 -8.28 9.79
C LYS A 132 1.46 -9.25 8.81
N ASN A 133 2.01 -10.35 9.33
CA ASN A 133 2.74 -11.36 8.57
C ASN A 133 1.86 -12.51 8.06
N GLU A 134 0.58 -12.57 8.43
CA GLU A 134 -0.31 -13.61 7.91
C GLU A 134 -0.55 -13.40 6.41
N ASN A 135 -0.60 -14.50 5.66
CA ASN A 135 -0.83 -14.46 4.22
C ASN A 135 -2.31 -14.29 3.90
N ILE A 136 -2.61 -13.36 2.98
CA ILE A 136 -3.91 -13.23 2.31
C ILE A 136 -4.07 -14.35 1.29
N THR A 137 -3.02 -14.64 0.52
CA THR A 137 -3.06 -15.62 -0.55
C THR A 137 -1.64 -16.12 -0.88
N SER A 138 -1.57 -17.30 -1.47
CA SER A 138 -0.34 -17.94 -1.92
C SER A 138 -0.63 -18.89 -3.07
N GLY A 139 0.38 -19.19 -3.88
CA GLY A 139 0.21 -20.13 -5.00
C GLY A 139 1.47 -20.23 -5.84
N LYS A 140 1.34 -20.77 -7.05
CA LYS A 140 2.43 -20.81 -8.03
C LYS A 140 2.44 -19.56 -8.90
N CYS A 141 3.63 -19.11 -9.28
CA CYS A 141 3.84 -18.06 -10.28
C CYS A 141 5.00 -18.40 -11.24
N GLY A 142 5.44 -19.66 -11.25
CA GLY A 142 6.40 -20.29 -12.15
C GLY A 142 6.40 -21.79 -11.89
N GLU A 143 7.06 -22.60 -12.73
CA GLU A 143 7.08 -24.07 -12.55
C GLU A 143 7.55 -24.47 -11.14
N LYS A 144 8.63 -23.82 -10.69
CA LYS A 144 9.28 -24.04 -9.40
C LYS A 144 9.29 -22.79 -8.52
N ILE A 145 8.38 -21.85 -8.78
CA ILE A 145 8.26 -20.59 -8.04
C ILE A 145 6.88 -20.46 -7.41
N ARG A 146 6.88 -20.19 -6.11
CA ARG A 146 5.67 -19.90 -5.32
C ARG A 146 5.67 -18.45 -4.86
N TYR A 147 4.48 -17.89 -4.71
CA TYR A 147 4.29 -16.57 -4.14
C TYR A 147 3.51 -16.65 -2.83
N THR A 148 3.71 -15.64 -1.98
CA THR A 148 2.89 -15.35 -0.79
C THR A 148 2.64 -13.85 -0.74
N LEU A 149 1.41 -13.44 -0.45
CA LEU A 149 1.05 -12.05 -0.20
C LEU A 149 0.58 -11.90 1.25
N SER A 150 1.31 -11.13 2.06
CA SER A 150 0.94 -10.85 3.46
C SER A 150 -0.11 -9.74 3.59
N LYS A 151 -0.78 -9.70 4.74
CA LYS A 151 -1.72 -8.62 5.10
C LYS A 151 -1.08 -7.23 5.16
N ALA A 152 0.22 -7.16 5.43
CA ALA A 152 1.00 -5.92 5.37
C ALA A 152 1.31 -5.43 3.93
N GLY A 153 0.90 -6.17 2.89
CA GLY A 153 1.16 -5.79 1.51
C GLY A 153 2.54 -6.20 0.99
N VAL A 154 3.18 -7.20 1.62
CA VAL A 154 4.44 -7.76 1.15
C VAL A 154 4.16 -8.98 0.28
N LEU A 155 4.44 -8.87 -1.03
CA LEU A 155 4.42 -9.97 -1.99
C LEU A 155 5.83 -10.58 -2.09
N THR A 156 5.97 -11.84 -1.72
CA THR A 156 7.26 -12.56 -1.76
C THR A 156 7.20 -13.68 -2.78
N LEU A 157 8.15 -13.70 -3.72
CA LEU A 157 8.35 -14.78 -4.70
C LEU A 157 9.55 -15.62 -4.28
N ARG A 158 9.36 -16.93 -4.14
CA ARG A 158 10.37 -17.90 -3.70
C ARG A 158 10.46 -19.07 -4.65
N GLY A 159 11.66 -19.55 -4.92
CA GLY A 159 11.87 -20.71 -5.79
C GLY A 159 13.05 -20.54 -6.72
N LYS A 160 13.09 -21.36 -7.77
CA LYS A 160 14.17 -21.33 -8.77
C LYS A 160 13.64 -21.19 -10.20
N GLY A 161 14.38 -20.48 -11.04
CA GLY A 161 14.08 -20.32 -12.46
C GLY A 161 13.26 -19.06 -12.77
N GLU A 162 12.36 -19.16 -13.73
CA GLU A 162 11.62 -18.01 -14.27
C GLU A 162 10.14 -18.05 -13.86
N THR A 163 9.56 -16.86 -13.62
CA THR A 163 8.12 -16.73 -13.40
C THR A 163 7.35 -16.81 -14.72
N TYR A 164 6.08 -17.16 -14.68
CA TYR A 164 5.20 -17.09 -15.84
C TYR A 164 5.04 -15.67 -16.39
N SER A 165 4.76 -15.58 -17.69
CA SER A 165 4.28 -14.36 -18.34
C SER A 165 2.75 -14.27 -18.29
N TYR A 166 2.26 -13.04 -18.20
CA TYR A 166 0.85 -12.68 -18.06
C TYR A 166 0.44 -11.66 -19.13
N HIS A 167 -0.86 -11.55 -19.39
CA HIS A 167 -1.47 -10.64 -20.37
C HIS A 167 -2.95 -10.40 -20.03
N SER A 168 -3.69 -9.67 -20.89
CA SER A 168 -5.11 -9.33 -20.66
C SER A 168 -5.98 -10.53 -20.26
N ASN A 169 -5.86 -11.63 -21.00
CA ASN A 169 -6.65 -12.85 -20.80
C ASN A 169 -6.05 -13.82 -19.76
N LYS A 170 -4.85 -13.54 -19.24
CA LYS A 170 -4.18 -14.34 -18.22
C LYS A 170 -3.62 -13.42 -17.15
N LYS A 171 -4.45 -13.13 -16.15
CA LYS A 171 -4.09 -12.24 -15.04
C LYS A 171 -3.20 -12.93 -14.02
N THR A 172 -2.44 -12.12 -13.27
CA THR A 172 -1.62 -12.62 -12.17
C THR A 172 -2.50 -13.14 -11.03
N PRO A 173 -2.03 -14.11 -10.22
CA PRO A 173 -2.82 -14.66 -9.11
C PRO A 173 -3.23 -13.60 -8.06
N TRP A 174 -2.46 -12.52 -7.95
CA TRP A 174 -2.70 -11.41 -7.01
C TRP A 174 -3.39 -10.20 -7.64
N HIS A 175 -3.89 -10.28 -8.88
CA HIS A 175 -4.49 -9.13 -9.59
C HIS A 175 -5.59 -8.43 -8.77
N LYS A 176 -6.45 -9.18 -8.05
CA LYS A 176 -7.50 -8.62 -7.17
C LYS A 176 -6.99 -7.91 -5.91
N TYR A 177 -5.69 -7.97 -5.65
CA TYR A 177 -5.00 -7.36 -4.51
C TYR A 177 -3.91 -6.39 -4.96
N SER A 178 -3.88 -5.97 -6.23
CA SER A 178 -2.85 -5.08 -6.78
C SER A 178 -2.73 -3.75 -6.01
N ASP A 179 -3.84 -3.29 -5.45
CA ASP A 179 -3.97 -2.08 -4.62
C ASP A 179 -3.36 -2.22 -3.21
N LEU A 180 -3.02 -3.44 -2.80
CA LEU A 180 -2.43 -3.74 -1.49
C LEU A 180 -0.93 -4.02 -1.56
N ILE A 181 -0.37 -4.30 -2.74
CA ILE A 181 1.03 -4.71 -2.87
C ILE A 181 1.91 -3.47 -2.80
N LYS A 182 2.65 -3.33 -1.70
CA LYS A 182 3.56 -2.19 -1.45
C LYS A 182 5.01 -2.58 -1.62
N ILE A 183 5.34 -3.81 -1.20
CA ILE A 183 6.70 -4.32 -1.20
C ILE A 183 6.70 -5.63 -1.98
N VAL A 184 7.56 -5.70 -2.99
CA VAL A 184 7.85 -6.94 -3.71
C VAL A 184 9.23 -7.45 -3.31
N LYS A 185 9.29 -8.70 -2.87
CA LYS A 185 10.52 -9.42 -2.56
C LYS A 185 10.69 -10.57 -3.54
N VAL A 186 11.64 -10.44 -4.46
CA VAL A 186 12.03 -11.52 -5.36
C VAL A 186 13.27 -12.17 -4.76
N GLU A 187 13.15 -13.42 -4.32
CA GLU A 187 14.23 -14.09 -3.58
C GLU A 187 15.30 -14.70 -4.50
N LYS A 188 16.43 -15.06 -3.88
CA LYS A 188 17.48 -15.84 -4.51
C LYS A 188 16.89 -17.14 -5.10
N GLY A 189 17.38 -17.53 -6.26
CA GLY A 189 16.94 -18.65 -7.09
C GLY A 189 16.24 -18.19 -8.36
N ILE A 190 15.61 -17.02 -8.34
CA ILE A 190 14.80 -16.51 -9.45
C ILE A 190 15.70 -15.81 -10.48
N THR A 191 15.69 -16.32 -11.70
CA THR A 191 16.52 -15.87 -12.83
C THR A 191 15.77 -15.00 -13.82
N GLY A 192 14.43 -15.07 -13.86
CA GLY A 192 13.61 -14.31 -14.81
C GLY A 192 12.26 -13.90 -14.24
N LEU A 193 11.86 -12.65 -14.53
CA LEU A 193 10.51 -12.15 -14.33
C LEU A 193 9.77 -12.10 -15.66
N GLY A 194 8.56 -12.66 -15.71
CA GLY A 194 7.76 -12.75 -16.93
C GLY A 194 7.02 -11.46 -17.24
N ASN A 195 6.45 -11.38 -18.44
CA ASN A 195 5.74 -10.19 -18.92
C ASN A 195 4.56 -9.84 -17.98
N GLN A 196 4.36 -8.54 -17.76
CA GLN A 196 3.23 -7.97 -17.01
C GLN A 196 3.05 -8.49 -15.56
N LEU A 197 4.09 -9.08 -14.95
CA LEU A 197 4.01 -9.74 -13.65
C LEU A 197 3.51 -8.83 -12.50
N PHE A 198 3.84 -7.54 -12.53
CA PHE A 198 3.34 -6.53 -11.57
C PHE A 198 2.65 -5.37 -12.29
N LYS A 199 2.08 -5.63 -13.47
CA LYS A 199 1.31 -4.62 -14.21
C LYS A 199 0.17 -4.09 -13.34
N GLU A 200 -0.01 -2.77 -13.33
CA GLU A 200 -1.06 -2.04 -12.61
C GLU A 200 -1.06 -2.26 -11.08
N CYS A 201 0.05 -2.76 -10.51
CA CYS A 201 0.27 -2.75 -9.07
C CYS A 201 0.74 -1.36 -8.62
N GLY A 202 -0.17 -0.39 -8.66
CA GLY A 202 0.13 1.04 -8.44
C GLY A 202 0.73 1.35 -7.08
N ALA A 203 0.35 0.60 -6.05
CA ALA A 203 0.78 0.80 -4.66
C ALA A 203 2.23 0.38 -4.37
N ILE A 204 2.93 -0.26 -5.32
CA ILE A 204 4.31 -0.72 -5.12
C ILE A 204 5.23 0.48 -4.90
N GLN A 205 5.94 0.48 -3.77
CA GLN A 205 6.93 1.50 -3.41
C GLN A 205 8.34 0.93 -3.41
N GLN A 206 8.48 -0.36 -3.10
CA GLN A 206 9.77 -1.02 -2.97
C GLN A 206 9.78 -2.36 -3.68
N VAL A 207 10.87 -2.61 -4.41
CA VAL A 207 11.15 -3.90 -5.02
C VAL A 207 12.57 -4.32 -4.64
N SER A 208 12.72 -5.53 -4.13
CA SER A 208 14.01 -6.18 -3.91
C SER A 208 14.20 -7.28 -4.95
N LEU A 209 15.26 -7.18 -5.75
CA LEU A 209 15.59 -8.11 -6.84
C LEU A 209 16.87 -8.88 -6.53
N PRO A 210 16.98 -10.18 -6.89
CA PRO A 210 18.15 -10.98 -6.58
C PRO A 210 19.29 -10.68 -7.58
N LYS A 211 20.54 -10.84 -7.14
CA LYS A 211 21.75 -10.59 -7.98
C LYS A 211 21.86 -11.50 -9.20
N GLU A 212 21.20 -12.66 -9.17
CA GLU A 212 21.20 -13.62 -10.26
C GLU A 212 20.11 -13.36 -11.29
N LEU A 213 19.24 -12.36 -11.09
CA LEU A 213 18.21 -12.00 -12.04
C LEU A 213 18.82 -11.60 -13.39
N GLN A 214 18.45 -12.34 -14.43
CA GLN A 214 18.96 -12.20 -15.79
C GLN A 214 17.98 -11.45 -16.67
N ASN A 215 16.67 -11.74 -16.56
CA ASN A 215 15.67 -11.23 -17.48
C ASN A 215 14.48 -10.58 -16.74
N ILE A 216 14.03 -9.45 -17.25
CA ILE A 216 12.77 -8.80 -16.86
C ILE A 216 11.93 -8.61 -18.12
N GLY A 217 10.79 -9.29 -18.14
CA GLY A 217 9.83 -9.29 -19.23
C GLY A 217 9.16 -7.93 -19.44
N ASP A 218 8.51 -7.81 -20.58
CA ASP A 218 7.85 -6.59 -21.01
C ASP A 218 6.76 -6.12 -20.03
N ARG A 219 6.69 -4.81 -19.78
CA ARG A 219 5.70 -4.17 -18.90
C ARG A 219 5.63 -4.75 -17.47
N THR A 220 6.71 -5.36 -16.98
CA THR A 220 6.74 -6.00 -15.64
C THR A 220 6.29 -5.06 -14.52
N PHE A 221 6.76 -3.80 -14.50
CA PHE A 221 6.35 -2.79 -13.51
C PHE A 221 5.55 -1.63 -14.14
N TYR A 222 4.88 -1.88 -15.27
CA TYR A 222 4.02 -0.88 -15.91
C TYR A 222 2.86 -0.50 -14.99
N GLY A 223 2.61 0.79 -14.78
CA GLY A 223 1.56 1.27 -13.89
C GLY A 223 1.89 1.19 -12.39
N ALA A 224 3.10 0.81 -11.99
CA ALA A 224 3.55 0.86 -10.59
C ALA A 224 3.92 2.30 -10.17
N VAL A 225 2.95 3.22 -10.16
CA VAL A 225 3.19 4.68 -10.12
C VAL A 225 4.01 5.18 -8.92
N PHE A 226 3.93 4.52 -7.76
CA PHE A 226 4.71 4.91 -6.57
C PHE A 226 6.14 4.32 -6.52
N LEU A 227 6.49 3.42 -7.44
CA LEU A 227 7.82 2.85 -7.51
C LEU A 227 8.76 3.81 -8.23
N LYS A 228 9.56 4.57 -7.47
CA LYS A 228 10.45 5.61 -8.01
C LYS A 228 11.81 5.06 -8.46
N ARG A 229 12.36 4.08 -7.74
CA ARG A 229 13.74 3.60 -7.93
C ARG A 229 13.80 2.08 -7.94
N VAL A 230 14.58 1.53 -8.87
CA VAL A 230 14.86 0.08 -8.94
C VAL A 230 16.36 -0.14 -9.13
N GLU A 231 16.90 -1.10 -8.40
CA GLU A 231 18.30 -1.48 -8.48
C GLU A 231 18.44 -2.78 -9.28
N LEU A 232 19.26 -2.74 -10.34
CA LEU A 232 19.50 -3.87 -11.23
C LEU A 232 20.99 -4.19 -11.30
N GLN A 233 21.31 -5.43 -11.69
CA GLN A 233 22.69 -5.80 -12.01
C GLN A 233 23.00 -5.42 -13.45
N LYS A 234 24.28 -5.12 -13.76
CA LYS A 234 24.72 -4.77 -15.13
C LYS A 234 24.30 -5.79 -16.18
N LYS A 235 24.24 -7.07 -15.82
CA LYS A 235 23.86 -8.18 -16.70
C LYS A 235 22.36 -8.32 -16.96
N THR A 236 21.50 -7.64 -16.19
CA THR A 236 20.05 -7.84 -16.28
C THR A 236 19.53 -7.24 -17.58
N LYS A 237 18.88 -8.06 -18.40
CA LYS A 237 18.17 -7.66 -19.63
C LYS A 237 16.77 -7.21 -19.28
N TYR A 238 16.36 -6.05 -19.79
CA TYR A 238 15.03 -5.47 -19.57
C TYR A 238 14.66 -4.50 -20.68
N ASN A 239 13.36 -4.30 -20.90
CA ASN A 239 12.86 -3.23 -21.75
C ASN A 239 12.62 -1.96 -20.92
N LYS A 240 13.49 -0.95 -21.10
CA LYS A 240 13.42 0.32 -20.34
C LYS A 240 12.12 1.09 -20.59
N SER A 241 11.67 1.19 -21.85
CA SER A 241 10.54 2.05 -22.23
C SER A 241 9.21 1.53 -21.69
N THR A 242 9.09 0.23 -21.47
CA THR A 242 7.82 -0.40 -21.05
C THR A 242 7.82 -0.87 -19.61
N SER A 243 8.94 -1.43 -19.12
CA SER A 243 8.99 -2.08 -17.81
C SER A 243 9.28 -1.08 -16.69
N PHE A 244 10.01 -0.01 -16.98
CA PHE A 244 10.43 1.00 -16.01
C PHE A 244 10.11 2.43 -16.47
N SER A 245 9.05 2.61 -17.27
CA SER A 245 8.61 3.94 -17.69
C SER A 245 8.39 4.86 -16.48
N GLY A 246 9.01 6.05 -16.52
CA GLY A 246 8.96 7.03 -15.42
C GLY A 246 9.73 6.65 -14.16
N LYS A 247 10.64 5.66 -14.20
CA LYS A 247 11.41 5.18 -13.03
C LYS A 247 12.90 5.44 -13.18
N THR A 248 13.55 5.72 -12.05
CA THR A 248 15.02 5.77 -11.96
C THR A 248 15.57 4.35 -11.83
N ILE A 249 16.44 3.97 -12.77
CA ILE A 249 17.15 2.69 -12.73
C ILE A 249 18.58 2.95 -12.25
N VAL A 250 18.99 2.26 -11.19
CA VAL A 250 20.37 2.28 -10.71
C VAL A 250 21.02 0.93 -11.00
N ILE A 251 22.10 0.97 -11.78
CA ILE A 251 22.88 -0.23 -12.09
C ILE A 251 23.94 -0.42 -11.00
N ARG A 252 23.88 -1.55 -10.29
CA ARG A 252 24.94 -1.98 -9.38
C ARG A 252 26.08 -2.59 -10.20
N LYS A 253 27.30 -2.18 -9.85
CA LYS A 253 28.55 -2.75 -10.38
C LYS A 253 28.73 -4.19 -9.91
#